data_AF-A0A2V9PFU6-F1
#
_entry.id   AF-A0A2V9PFU6-F1
#
_cell.length_a   1.000
_cell.length_b   1.000
_cell.length_c   1.000
_cell.angle_alpha   90.00
_cell.angle_beta   90.00
_cell.angle_gamma   90.00
#
_symmetry.space_group_name_H-M   'P 1'
#
loop_
_entity.id
_entity.type
_entity.pdbx_description
1 polymer ?
#
loop_
_entity_poly.entity_id
_entity_poly.type
_entity_poly.pdbx_seq_one_letter_code
_entity_poly.pdbx_strand_id
1 'polypeptide(L)'
;MNCTEIRELLPDLAAGLASAPPGINDHLRSCTECAGTLQEFRKTMALLDEWQAPEPSPYFDTRLHARLREEAAKAPRSWFAWIQRPAIAVSIAVLLVAGTTLYIRKGDGPGPKPPVQMANANTVPGTAVSDLQVLDKNNDLFADADSDSASDLLDDMQVQQDVTANP
;
A
#
# COMPACT_ATOMS: atom_id res chain seq x y z
N MET A 1 6.06 24.28 -4.72
CA MET A 1 5.43 23.28 -5.59
C MET A 1 5.32 23.87 -6.98
N ASN A 2 5.70 23.08 -7.98
CA ASN A 2 5.67 23.50 -9.38
C ASN A 2 4.34 23.10 -10.02
N CYS A 3 3.90 23.85 -11.04
CA CYS A 3 2.65 23.55 -11.74
C CYS A 3 2.68 22.16 -12.40
N THR A 4 3.84 21.72 -12.89
CA THR A 4 4.00 20.41 -13.56
C THR A 4 3.65 19.26 -12.64
N GLU A 5 4.25 19.25 -11.45
CA GLU A 5 4.04 18.24 -10.41
C GLU A 5 2.57 18.20 -9.95
N ILE A 6 1.96 19.37 -9.73
CA ILE A 6 0.56 19.43 -9.33
C ILE A 6 -0.35 18.93 -10.45
N ARG A 7 -0.07 19.27 -11.71
CA ARG A 7 -0.89 18.87 -12.87
C ARG A 7 -0.98 17.36 -13.03
N GLU A 8 0.08 16.63 -12.72
CA GLU A 8 0.11 15.17 -12.71
C GLU A 8 -0.75 14.57 -11.59
N LEU A 9 -0.83 15.25 -10.43
CA LEU A 9 -1.61 14.82 -9.27
C LEU A 9 -3.09 15.22 -9.34
N LEU A 10 -3.47 16.15 -10.21
CA LEU A 10 -4.84 16.67 -10.30
C LEU A 10 -5.92 15.60 -10.56
N PRO A 11 -5.72 14.60 -11.47
CA PRO A 11 -6.74 13.59 -11.73
C PRO A 11 -7.03 12.73 -10.51
N ASP A 12 -5.99 12.26 -9.82
CA ASP A 12 -6.15 11.43 -8.62
C ASP A 12 -6.74 12.21 -7.46
N LEU A 13 -6.39 13.50 -7.35
CA LEU A 13 -6.97 14.40 -6.35
C LEU A 13 -8.44 14.74 -6.66
N ALA A 14 -8.84 14.76 -7.93
CA ALA A 14 -10.22 14.91 -8.34
C ALA A 14 -11.05 13.62 -8.14
N ALA A 15 -10.44 12.46 -8.35
CA ALA A 15 -11.03 11.14 -8.10
C ALA A 15 -11.07 10.75 -6.62
N GLY A 16 -10.41 11.51 -5.74
CA GLY A 16 -10.32 11.21 -4.30
C GLY A 16 -9.38 10.04 -3.97
N LEU A 17 -8.51 9.66 -4.91
CA LEU A 17 -7.56 8.55 -4.78
C LEU A 17 -6.25 8.97 -4.11
N ALA A 18 -5.90 10.25 -4.18
CA ALA A 18 -4.68 10.80 -3.58
C ALA A 18 -4.98 11.65 -2.34
N SER A 19 -4.14 11.49 -1.30
CA SER A 19 -4.10 12.42 -0.16
C SER A 19 -3.41 13.72 -0.59
N ALA A 20 -3.97 14.87 -0.20
CA ALA A 20 -3.46 16.17 -0.57
C ALA A 20 -2.05 16.41 0.01
N PRO A 21 -1.00 16.51 -0.81
CA PRO A 21 0.34 16.81 -0.31
C PRO A 21 0.42 18.19 0.34
N PRO A 22 1.33 18.39 1.31
CA PRO A 22 1.46 19.68 2.00
C PRO A 22 1.80 20.80 1.01
N GLY A 23 1.08 21.93 1.11
CA GLY A 23 1.27 23.10 0.24
C GLY A 23 0.43 23.10 -1.05
N ILE A 24 -0.28 22.01 -1.38
CA ILE A 24 -1.12 21.97 -2.59
C ILE A 24 -2.27 22.98 -2.53
N ASN A 25 -2.87 23.14 -1.35
CA ASN A 25 -3.94 24.12 -1.13
C ASN A 25 -3.46 25.56 -1.34
N ASP A 26 -2.22 25.86 -0.97
CA ASP A 26 -1.64 27.18 -1.15
C ASP A 26 -1.33 27.44 -2.63
N HIS A 27 -0.88 26.42 -3.35
CA HIS A 27 -0.71 26.51 -4.80
C HIS A 27 -2.06 26.67 -5.53
N LEU A 28 -3.08 25.87 -5.19
CA LEU A 28 -4.41 25.98 -5.79
C LEU A 28 -5.08 27.34 -5.50
N ARG A 29 -4.72 28.02 -4.40
CA ARG A 29 -5.18 29.39 -4.12
C ARG A 29 -4.44 30.45 -4.92
N SER A 30 -3.18 30.21 -5.27
CA SER A 30 -2.32 31.17 -5.97
C SER A 30 -2.27 30.98 -7.48
N CYS A 31 -2.57 29.78 -7.99
CA CYS A 31 -2.56 29.44 -9.42
C CYS A 31 -3.97 29.13 -9.92
N THR A 32 -4.54 30.06 -10.70
CA THR A 32 -5.88 29.93 -11.28
C THR A 32 -5.98 28.84 -12.35
N GLU A 33 -4.90 28.59 -13.10
CA GLU A 33 -4.82 27.52 -14.10
C GLU A 33 -5.04 26.14 -13.45
N CYS A 34 -4.25 25.80 -12.43
CA CYS A 34 -4.35 24.52 -11.73
C CYS A 34 -5.67 24.36 -10.98
N ALA A 35 -6.21 25.46 -10.42
CA ALA A 35 -7.53 25.45 -9.79
C ALA A 35 -8.66 25.21 -10.81
N GLY A 36 -8.57 25.81 -12.00
CA GLY A 36 -9.51 25.64 -13.09
C GLY A 36 -9.54 24.21 -13.62
N THR A 37 -8.36 23.64 -13.92
CA THR A 37 -8.24 22.25 -14.38
C THR A 37 -8.73 21.25 -13.34
N LEU A 38 -8.46 21.47 -12.04
CA LEU A 38 -9.03 20.65 -10.97
C LEU A 38 -10.56 20.69 -10.97
N GLN A 39 -11.15 21.86 -11.19
CA GLN A 39 -12.59 22.02 -11.24
C GLN A 39 -13.20 21.31 -12.46
N GLU A 40 -12.51 21.32 -13.60
CA GLU A 40 -12.91 20.56 -14.79
C GLU A 40 -12.91 19.06 -14.52
N PHE A 41 -11.83 18.51 -13.93
CA PHE A 41 -11.80 17.10 -13.53
C PHE A 41 -12.89 16.73 -12.53
N ARG A 42 -13.19 17.60 -11.56
CA ARG A 42 -14.29 17.38 -10.62
C ARG A 42 -15.65 17.37 -11.31
N LYS A 43 -15.86 18.23 -12.30
CA LYS A 43 -17.09 18.22 -13.11
C LYS A 43 -17.20 16.93 -13.92
N THR A 44 -16.11 16.44 -14.51
CA THR A 44 -16.14 15.16 -15.24
C THR A 44 -16.43 14.00 -14.30
N MET A 45 -15.80 13.94 -13.12
CA MET A 45 -16.07 12.89 -12.14
C MET A 45 -17.52 12.91 -11.65
N ALA A 46 -18.08 14.11 -11.41
CA ALA A 46 -19.50 14.24 -11.06
C ALA A 46 -20.46 13.72 -12.15
N LEU A 47 -20.08 13.81 -13.43
CA LEU A 47 -20.85 13.20 -14.52
C LEU A 47 -20.71 11.68 -14.56
N LEU A 48 -19.54 11.14 -14.18
CA LEU A 48 -19.33 9.70 -14.07
C LEU A 48 -20.09 9.11 -12.87
N ASP A 49 -20.20 9.86 -11.77
CA ASP A 49 -20.95 9.45 -10.58
C ASP A 49 -22.46 9.34 -10.82
N GLU A 50 -23.00 10.06 -11.81
CA GLU A 50 -24.41 9.91 -12.24
C GLU A 50 -24.68 8.55 -12.89
N TRP A 51 -23.64 7.84 -13.33
CA TRP A 51 -23.82 6.53 -13.95
C TRP A 51 -24.25 5.49 -12.90
N GLN A 52 -25.51 5.05 -12.97
CA GLN A 52 -25.97 3.90 -12.21
C GLN A 52 -25.33 2.61 -12.74
N ALA A 53 -24.63 1.91 -11.85
CA ALA A 53 -24.15 0.57 -12.11
C ALA A 53 -25.33 -0.38 -12.41
N PRO A 54 -25.32 -1.10 -13.54
CA PRO A 54 -26.34 -2.10 -13.84
C PRO A 54 -26.30 -3.22 -12.80
N GLU A 55 -27.47 -3.80 -12.48
CA GLU A 55 -27.51 -4.96 -11.58
C GLU A 55 -26.66 -6.10 -12.14
N PRO A 56 -25.83 -6.75 -11.30
CA PRO A 56 -25.01 -7.87 -11.73
C PRO A 56 -25.91 -9.02 -12.21
N SER A 57 -25.43 -9.76 -13.22
CA SER A 57 -26.19 -10.92 -13.71
C SER A 57 -26.42 -11.94 -12.58
N PRO A 58 -27.54 -12.67 -12.55
CA PRO A 58 -27.84 -13.65 -11.49
C PRO A 58 -26.76 -14.74 -11.29
N TYR A 59 -25.91 -14.96 -12.29
CA TYR A 59 -24.82 -15.94 -12.27
C TYR A 59 -23.43 -15.33 -12.02
N PHE A 60 -23.35 -14.02 -11.81
CA PHE A 60 -22.07 -13.33 -11.64
C PHE A 60 -21.32 -13.86 -10.40
N ASP A 61 -21.98 -13.90 -9.25
CA ASP A 61 -21.38 -14.35 -8.00
C ASP A 61 -20.93 -15.81 -8.06
N THR A 62 -21.75 -16.68 -8.66
CA THR A 62 -21.40 -18.10 -8.78
C THR A 62 -20.16 -18.31 -9.65
N ARG A 63 -20.05 -17.57 -10.77
CA ARG A 63 -18.88 -17.63 -11.65
C ARG A 63 -17.65 -16.98 -11.01
N LEU A 64 -17.82 -15.86 -10.33
CA LEU A 64 -16.77 -15.17 -9.58
C LEU A 64 -16.20 -16.08 -8.49
N HIS A 65 -17.05 -16.67 -7.65
CA HIS A 65 -16.63 -17.60 -6.61
C HIS A 65 -15.99 -18.88 -7.17
N ALA A 66 -16.39 -19.34 -8.36
CA ALA A 66 -15.70 -20.44 -9.02
C ALA A 66 -14.27 -20.05 -9.40
N ARG A 67 -14.07 -18.89 -10.03
CA ARG A 67 -12.74 -18.37 -10.41
C ARG A 67 -11.85 -18.11 -9.20
N LEU A 68 -12.37 -17.50 -8.14
CA LEU A 68 -11.63 -17.29 -6.90
C LEU A 68 -11.15 -18.59 -6.27
N ARG A 69 -11.96 -19.65 -6.30
CA ARG A 69 -11.56 -20.98 -5.80
C ARG A 69 -10.51 -21.63 -6.70
N GLU A 70 -10.63 -21.48 -8.01
CA GLU A 70 -9.60 -21.95 -8.96
C GLU A 70 -8.25 -21.28 -8.69
N GLU A 71 -8.22 -19.95 -8.54
CA GLU A 71 -6.98 -19.22 -8.22
C GLU A 71 -6.45 -19.55 -6.82
N ALA A 72 -7.31 -19.64 -5.81
CA ALA A 72 -6.91 -20.06 -4.46
C ALA A 72 -6.40 -21.52 -4.41
N ALA A 73 -6.84 -22.38 -5.32
CA ALA A 73 -6.32 -23.75 -5.46
C ALA A 73 -4.99 -23.81 -6.22
N LYS A 74 -4.73 -22.86 -7.13
CA LYS A 74 -3.43 -22.69 -7.81
C LYS A 74 -2.38 -22.07 -6.89
N ALA A 75 -2.78 -21.27 -5.91
CA ALA A 75 -1.86 -20.76 -4.89
C ALA A 75 -1.12 -21.95 -4.25
N PRO A 76 0.22 -21.92 -4.20
CA PRO A 76 0.97 -23.05 -3.67
C PRO A 76 0.53 -23.28 -2.23
N ARG A 77 -0.08 -24.44 -1.99
CA ARG A 77 -0.38 -24.92 -0.64
C ARG A 77 0.97 -25.12 0.03
N SER A 78 1.47 -24.06 0.70
CA SER A 78 2.69 -24.12 1.46
C SER A 78 2.53 -25.24 2.47
N TRP A 79 3.37 -26.27 2.39
CA TRP A 79 3.40 -27.40 3.30
C TRP A 79 3.40 -26.94 4.78
N PHE A 80 3.99 -25.78 5.05
CA PHE A 80 4.05 -25.15 6.37
C PHE A 80 2.71 -24.60 6.88
N ALA A 81 1.71 -24.37 6.01
CA ALA A 81 0.39 -23.90 6.41
C ALA A 81 -0.34 -24.91 7.33
N TRP A 82 0.00 -26.21 7.22
CA TRP A 82 -0.53 -27.24 8.12
C TRP A 82 0.04 -27.12 9.54
N ILE A 83 1.26 -26.61 9.71
CA ILE A 83 1.93 -26.38 11.00
C ILE A 83 1.57 -25.02 11.61
N GLN A 84 1.29 -24.00 10.77
CA GLN A 84 0.92 -22.67 11.25
C GLN A 84 -0.40 -22.65 12.03
N ARG A 85 -1.39 -23.48 11.65
CA ARG A 85 -2.68 -23.55 12.36
C ARG A 85 -2.58 -24.01 13.82
N PRO A 86 -1.92 -25.14 14.15
CA PRO A 86 -1.72 -25.51 15.56
C PRO A 86 -0.76 -24.54 16.28
N ALA A 87 0.24 -23.97 15.59
CA ALA A 87 1.17 -23.02 16.21
C ALA A 87 0.48 -21.74 16.74
N ILE A 88 -0.51 -21.21 16.01
CA ILE A 88 -1.29 -20.04 16.46
C ILE A 88 -2.18 -20.39 17.66
N ALA A 89 -2.81 -21.56 17.67
CA ALA A 89 -3.63 -21.99 18.81
C ALA A 89 -2.77 -22.19 20.07
N VAL A 90 -1.57 -22.76 19.92
CA VAL A 90 -0.62 -22.95 21.01
C VAL A 90 -0.09 -21.60 21.51
N SER A 91 0.24 -20.66 20.64
CA SER A 91 0.75 -19.35 21.06
C SER A 91 -0.30 -18.55 21.84
N ILE A 92 -1.57 -18.59 21.44
CA ILE A 92 -2.68 -17.97 22.18
C ILE A 92 -2.84 -18.62 23.55
N ALA A 93 -2.83 -19.96 23.64
CA ALA A 93 -2.92 -20.65 24.91
C ALA A 93 -1.76 -20.31 25.85
N VAL A 94 -0.54 -20.22 25.32
CA VAL A 94 0.66 -19.81 26.09
C VAL A 94 0.53 -18.36 26.58
N LEU A 95 0.05 -17.44 25.74
CA LEU A 95 -0.17 -16.04 26.14
C LEU A 95 -1.23 -15.91 27.23
N LEU A 96 -2.32 -16.69 27.14
CA LEU A 96 -3.35 -16.71 28.18
C LEU A 96 -2.80 -17.26 29.50
N VAL A 97 -2.09 -18.39 29.47
CA VAL A 97 -1.49 -18.99 30.68
C VAL A 97 -0.44 -18.05 31.28
N ALA A 98 0.45 -17.48 30.48
CA ALA A 98 1.46 -16.54 30.94
C ALA A 98 0.82 -15.25 31.49
N GLY A 99 -0.19 -14.71 30.81
CA GLY A 99 -0.96 -13.54 31.24
C GLY A 99 -1.66 -13.77 32.59
N THR A 100 -2.36 -14.89 32.74
CA THR A 100 -3.03 -15.25 34.00
C THR A 100 -2.01 -15.47 35.14
N THR A 101 -0.89 -16.13 34.85
CA THR A 101 0.17 -16.38 35.85
C THR A 101 0.82 -15.07 36.31
N LEU A 102 1.08 -14.13 35.40
CA LEU A 102 1.62 -12.81 35.74
C LEU A 102 0.61 -11.93 36.47
N TYR A 103 -0.69 -12.02 36.11
CA TYR A 103 -1.76 -11.29 36.79
C TYR A 103 -1.90 -11.75 38.25
N ILE A 104 -1.89 -13.07 38.50
CA ILE A 104 -1.96 -13.63 39.87
C ILE A 104 -0.70 -13.25 40.66
N ARG A 105 0.50 -13.30 40.06
CA ARG A 105 1.75 -12.88 40.71
C ARG A 105 1.84 -11.38 41.02
N LYS A 106 1.08 -10.55 40.31
CA LYS A 106 1.04 -9.08 40.49
C LYS A 106 -0.12 -8.63 41.38
N GLY A 107 -0.94 -9.57 41.87
CA GLY A 107 -2.01 -9.35 42.83
C GLY A 107 -1.54 -8.97 44.24
N ASP A 108 -0.26 -9.18 44.57
CA ASP A 108 0.33 -8.79 45.85
C ASP A 108 1.41 -7.70 45.66
N GLY A 109 0.99 -6.43 45.68
CA GLY A 109 1.88 -5.29 45.95
C GLY A 109 1.93 -4.19 44.88
N PRO A 110 1.78 -2.90 45.26
CA PRO A 110 1.91 -1.78 44.33
C PRO A 110 3.40 -1.47 44.09
N GLY A 111 3.97 -2.05 43.02
CA GLY A 111 5.34 -1.79 42.58
C GLY A 111 5.41 -0.92 41.31
N PRO A 112 6.43 -0.06 41.16
CA PRO A 112 6.49 0.97 40.12
C PRO A 112 6.68 0.37 38.72
N LYS A 113 6.06 1.00 37.72
CA LYS A 113 6.05 0.58 36.31
C LYS A 113 7.46 0.77 35.70
N PRO A 114 8.13 -0.27 35.17
CA PRO A 114 9.32 -0.07 34.35
C PRO A 114 8.92 0.48 32.97
N PRO A 115 9.81 1.25 32.31
CA PRO A 115 9.53 1.82 31.00
C PRO A 115 9.41 0.70 29.95
N VAL A 116 8.36 0.80 29.13
CA VAL A 116 8.14 -0.06 27.96
C VAL A 116 9.25 0.25 26.95
N GLN A 117 10.28 -0.59 26.90
CA GLN A 117 11.19 -0.62 25.77
C GLN A 117 10.46 -1.32 24.62
N MET A 118 10.16 -0.57 23.57
CA MET A 118 9.66 -1.12 22.32
C MET A 118 10.75 -2.03 21.75
N ALA A 119 10.55 -3.34 21.87
CA ALA A 119 11.36 -4.32 21.19
C ALA A 119 11.20 -4.09 19.68
N ASN A 120 12.32 -3.88 19.01
CA ASN A 120 12.42 -3.71 17.57
C ASN A 120 11.84 -4.97 16.91
N ALA A 121 10.66 -4.84 16.32
CA ALA A 121 9.96 -5.96 15.70
C ALA A 121 10.68 -6.32 14.41
N ASN A 122 11.40 -7.44 14.41
CA ASN A 122 11.80 -8.10 13.18
C ASN A 122 10.54 -8.34 12.35
N THR A 123 10.50 -7.72 11.16
CA THR A 123 9.43 -7.80 10.17
C THR A 123 9.06 -9.25 9.88
N VAL A 124 7.90 -9.68 10.36
CA VAL A 124 7.28 -10.96 10.01
C VAL A 124 6.38 -10.72 8.78
N PRO A 125 6.75 -11.24 7.59
CA PRO A 125 5.98 -11.05 6.37
C PRO A 125 4.55 -11.58 6.53
N GLY A 126 3.55 -10.84 6.04
CA GLY A 126 2.15 -11.27 6.00
C GLY A 126 1.25 -10.78 7.15
N THR A 127 1.73 -9.87 8.01
CA THR A 127 0.84 -9.08 8.90
C THR A 127 0.61 -7.72 8.29
N ALA A 128 -0.60 -7.15 8.40
CA ALA A 128 -0.92 -5.85 7.77
C ALA A 128 0.05 -4.73 8.18
N VAL A 129 0.57 -4.74 9.40
CA VAL A 129 1.56 -3.76 9.88
C VAL A 129 2.96 -4.01 9.30
N SER A 130 3.38 -5.28 9.16
CA SER A 130 4.66 -5.59 8.52
C SER A 130 4.62 -5.38 7.01
N ASP A 131 3.47 -5.57 6.36
CA ASP A 131 3.33 -5.31 4.92
C ASP A 131 3.46 -3.81 4.62
N LEU A 132 2.86 -2.97 5.48
CA LEU A 132 3.05 -1.53 5.41
C LEU A 132 4.52 -1.14 5.65
N GLN A 133 5.21 -1.75 6.63
CA GLN A 133 6.64 -1.50 6.86
C GLN A 133 7.54 -1.99 5.72
N VAL A 134 7.15 -3.04 4.99
CA VAL A 134 7.88 -3.54 3.81
C VAL A 134 7.66 -2.62 2.62
N LEU A 135 6.43 -2.13 2.42
CA LEU A 135 6.11 -1.15 1.38
C LEU A 135 6.84 0.18 1.63
N ASP A 136 6.87 0.64 2.88
CA ASP A 136 7.59 1.86 3.30
C ASP A 136 9.10 1.76 3.01
N LYS A 137 9.73 0.63 3.39
CA LYS A 137 11.14 0.35 3.07
C LYS A 137 11.44 0.27 1.58
N ASN A 138 10.54 -0.29 0.78
CA ASN A 138 10.74 -0.34 -0.66
C ASN A 138 10.61 1.06 -1.28
N ASN A 139 9.69 1.87 -0.76
CA ASN A 139 9.54 3.26 -1.20
C ASN A 139 10.80 4.09 -0.91
N ASP A 140 11.45 3.91 0.25
CA ASP A 140 12.75 4.53 0.56
C ASP A 140 13.83 4.11 -0.45
N LEU A 141 13.86 2.83 -0.86
CA LEU A 141 14.81 2.34 -1.86
C LEU A 141 14.61 2.97 -3.25
N PHE A 142 13.36 3.32 -3.60
CA PHE A 142 13.04 4.04 -4.83
C PHE A 142 13.23 5.55 -4.70
N ALA A 143 13.15 6.10 -3.49
CA ALA A 143 13.40 7.51 -3.22
C ALA A 143 14.91 7.84 -3.17
N ASP A 144 15.74 6.90 -2.68
CA ASP A 144 17.20 6.99 -2.70
C ASP A 144 17.80 6.75 -4.10
N ALA A 145 17.00 6.24 -5.04
CA ALA A 145 17.35 6.19 -6.45
C ALA A 145 17.20 7.60 -7.06
N ASP A 146 18.10 8.49 -6.67
CA ASP A 146 18.22 9.84 -7.20
C ASP A 146 18.40 9.83 -8.74
N SER A 147 17.97 10.94 -9.35
CA SER A 147 17.97 11.21 -10.79
C SER A 147 19.29 10.97 -11.52
N ASP A 148 20.41 10.97 -10.81
CA ASP A 148 21.75 10.72 -11.37
C ASP A 148 21.93 9.24 -11.81
N SER A 149 21.28 8.29 -11.14
CA SER A 149 21.33 6.86 -11.51
C SER A 149 20.43 6.52 -12.70
N ALA A 150 19.36 7.30 -12.89
CA ALA A 150 18.47 7.18 -14.04
C ALA A 150 19.14 7.71 -15.33
N SER A 151 19.99 8.74 -15.23
CA SER A 151 20.80 9.20 -16.38
C SER A 151 21.85 8.19 -16.83
N ASP A 152 22.51 7.48 -15.90
CA ASP A 152 23.49 6.43 -16.25
C ASP A 152 22.85 5.24 -16.97
N LEU A 153 21.61 4.88 -16.63
CA LEU A 153 20.86 3.82 -17.32
C LEU A 153 20.33 4.24 -18.70
N LEU A 154 20.11 5.54 -18.92
CA LEU A 154 19.71 6.08 -20.23
C LEU A 154 20.88 6.20 -21.21
N ASP A 155 22.10 6.41 -20.70
CA ASP A 155 23.33 6.43 -21.51
C ASP A 155 23.67 5.04 -22.07
N ASP A 156 23.47 3.98 -21.28
CA ASP A 156 23.71 2.59 -21.71
C ASP A 156 22.71 2.09 -22.78
N MET A 157 21.51 2.69 -22.85
CA MET A 157 20.54 2.42 -23.93
C MET A 157 20.82 3.18 -25.23
N GLN A 158 21.62 4.26 -25.22
CA GLN A 158 21.93 5.03 -26.43
C GLN A 158 22.95 4.36 -27.35
N VAL A 159 23.67 3.33 -26.90
CA VAL A 159 24.72 2.67 -27.69
C VAL A 159 24.16 1.71 -28.77
N GLN A 160 22.88 1.31 -28.72
CA GLN A 160 22.31 0.33 -29.67
C GLN A 160 21.51 0.92 -30.85
N GLN A 161 21.37 2.24 -30.99
CA GLN A 161 20.62 2.82 -32.13
C GLN A 161 21.43 3.04 -33.41
N ASP A 162 22.74 2.72 -33.43
CA ASP A 162 23.56 2.81 -34.65
C ASP A 162 24.03 1.43 -35.12
N VAL A 163 23.09 0.62 -35.60
CA VAL A 163 23.40 -0.45 -36.56
C VAL A 163 22.66 -0.13 -37.86
N THR A 164 23.24 0.85 -38.55
CA THR A 164 23.43 0.93 -40.00
C THR A 164 22.25 0.57 -40.89
N ALA A 165 21.69 1.64 -41.46
CA ALA A 165 21.04 1.64 -42.75
C ALA A 165 21.85 0.91 -43.86
N ASN A 166 21.09 0.45 -44.86
CA ASN A 166 21.38 0.41 -46.31
C ASN A 166 21.61 -0.99 -46.92
N PRO A 167 21.29 -1.21 -48.21
CA PRO A 167 20.44 -0.45 -49.15
C PRO A 167 19.09 -1.10 -49.49
#